data_AF-A0A534T384-F1
#
_entry.id   AF-A0A534T384-F1
#
_cell.length_a   1.000
_cell.length_b   1.000
_cell.length_c   1.000
_cell.angle_alpha   90.00
_cell.angle_beta   90.00
_cell.angle_gamma   90.00
#
_symmetry.space_group_name_H-M   'P 1'
#
loop_
_entity.id
_entity.type
_entity.pdbx_description
1 polymer ?
#
loop_
_entity_poly.entity_id
_entity_poly.type
_entity_poly.pdbx_seq_one_letter_code
_entity_poly.pdbx_strand_id
1 'polypeptide(L)'
;MSRSVLYRVLLFVVLTGATIVFLVPTFVRPAPAFWPWRQPVRLGLDLQGGTHLLYGVEIEQAIDNTVDRHARDLERELHDAQIGAVTAEREGRTVRIRLANKEKRQEVVDLVKERFPSLTVASSQDAEADLVLTLDQREAQRIRDNVVDQALKIIRNRIDQFGVSEPTVQAQGT
;
A
#
# COMPACT_ATOMS: atom_id res chain seq x y z
N MET A 1 -12.96 -47.80 53.63
CA MET A 1 -11.87 -47.23 52.79
C MET A 1 -10.88 -46.53 53.69
N SER A 2 -9.58 -46.76 53.54
CA SER A 2 -8.55 -46.05 54.29
C SER A 2 -8.61 -44.55 53.96
N ARG A 3 -8.42 -43.68 54.96
CA ARG A 3 -8.49 -42.21 54.79
C ARG A 3 -7.57 -41.70 53.67
N SER A 4 -6.45 -42.40 53.41
CA SER A 4 -5.54 -42.12 52.31
C SER A 4 -6.15 -42.30 50.91
N VAL A 5 -7.06 -43.27 50.73
CA VAL A 5 -7.77 -43.47 49.45
C VAL A 5 -8.78 -42.37 49.22
N LEU A 6 -9.47 -41.93 50.29
CA LEU A 6 -10.49 -40.88 50.22
C LEU A 6 -9.89 -39.53 49.80
N TYR A 7 -8.74 -39.15 50.35
CA TYR A 7 -8.01 -37.95 49.91
C TYR A 7 -7.52 -38.04 48.46
N ARG A 8 -7.08 -39.21 48.01
CA ARG A 8 -6.67 -39.42 46.61
C ARG A 8 -7.85 -39.28 45.65
N VAL A 9 -9.00 -39.84 46.00
CA VAL A 9 -10.23 -39.70 45.19
C VAL A 9 -10.69 -38.24 45.16
N LEU A 10 -10.67 -37.55 46.31
CA LEU A 10 -11.04 -36.14 46.38
C LEU A 10 -10.11 -35.26 45.53
N LEU A 11 -8.78 -35.47 45.62
CA LEU A 11 -7.80 -34.76 44.79
C LEU A 11 -8.07 -34.98 43.30
N PHE A 12 -8.34 -36.23 42.91
CA PHE A 12 -8.62 -36.58 41.52
C PHE A 12 -9.86 -35.85 40.99
N VAL A 13 -10.96 -35.86 41.75
CA VAL A 13 -12.21 -35.17 41.37
C VAL A 13 -11.99 -33.67 41.21
N VAL A 14 -11.22 -33.05 42.10
CA VAL A 14 -10.90 -31.61 42.03
C VAL A 14 -10.07 -31.29 40.77
N LEU A 15 -9.04 -32.10 40.46
CA LEU A 15 -8.21 -31.91 39.27
C LEU A 15 -8.99 -32.11 37.97
N THR A 16 -9.87 -33.11 37.92
CA THR A 16 -10.74 -33.33 36.76
C THR A 16 -11.72 -32.17 36.59
N GLY A 17 -12.32 -31.69 37.69
CA GLY A 17 -13.20 -30.52 37.66
C GLY A 17 -12.49 -29.27 37.15
N ALA A 18 -11.27 -28.99 37.64
CA ALA A 18 -10.46 -27.88 37.17
C ALA A 18 -10.15 -27.99 35.67
N THR A 19 -9.79 -29.17 35.19
CA THR A 19 -9.53 -29.44 33.76
C THR A 19 -10.74 -29.08 32.89
N ILE A 20 -11.95 -29.48 33.31
CA ILE A 20 -13.20 -29.14 32.59
C ILE A 20 -13.42 -27.62 32.59
N VAL A 21 -13.24 -26.97 33.75
CA VAL A 21 -13.39 -25.52 33.90
C VAL A 21 -12.50 -24.75 32.91
N PHE A 22 -11.25 -25.18 32.72
CA PHE A 22 -10.33 -24.53 31.79
C PHE A 22 -10.57 -24.86 30.30
N LEU A 23 -11.06 -26.06 29.97
CA LEU A 23 -11.19 -26.51 28.56
C LEU A 23 -12.52 -26.12 27.89
N VAL A 24 -13.63 -26.06 28.63
CA VAL A 24 -14.97 -25.76 28.05
C VAL A 24 -15.01 -24.50 27.16
N PRO A 25 -14.37 -23.36 27.51
CA PRO A 25 -14.34 -22.16 26.66
C PRO A 25 -13.64 -22.37 25.30
N THR A 26 -12.83 -23.42 25.17
CA THR A 26 -12.13 -23.74 23.92
C THR A 26 -13.09 -24.35 22.89
N PHE A 27 -14.06 -25.16 23.34
CA PHE A 27 -15.02 -25.87 22.48
C PHE A 27 -16.37 -25.15 22.33
N VAL A 28 -16.79 -24.37 23.33
CA VAL A 28 -18.08 -23.66 23.31
C VAL A 28 -17.82 -22.15 23.25
N ARG A 29 -18.10 -21.54 22.09
CA ARG A 29 -17.93 -20.08 21.86
C ARG A 29 -19.27 -19.44 21.47
N PRO A 30 -19.76 -18.41 22.18
CA PRO A 30 -19.21 -17.86 23.43
C PRO A 30 -19.47 -18.76 24.64
N ALA A 31 -18.56 -18.73 25.63
CA ALA A 31 -18.75 -19.46 26.88
C ALA A 31 -19.97 -18.91 27.66
N PRO A 32 -20.70 -19.74 28.42
CA PRO A 32 -21.83 -19.28 29.22
C PRO A 32 -21.43 -18.16 30.19
N ALA A 33 -22.32 -17.18 30.41
CA ALA A 33 -22.02 -16.00 31.22
C ALA A 33 -21.60 -16.34 32.67
N PHE A 34 -22.11 -17.44 33.22
CA PHE A 34 -21.80 -17.93 34.56
C PHE A 34 -20.46 -18.66 34.68
N TRP A 35 -19.74 -18.87 33.57
CA TRP A 35 -18.50 -19.65 33.55
C TRP A 35 -17.31 -18.82 34.07
N PRO A 36 -16.50 -19.36 35.02
CA PRO A 36 -15.47 -18.58 35.71
C PRO A 36 -14.23 -18.26 34.85
N TRP A 37 -13.99 -19.01 33.78
CA TRP A 37 -12.82 -18.84 32.90
C TRP A 37 -13.25 -18.54 31.46
N ARG A 38 -12.88 -17.38 30.88
CA ARG A 38 -13.38 -17.00 29.55
C ARG A 38 -12.34 -17.03 28.44
N GLN A 39 -11.07 -17.33 28.76
CA GLN A 39 -10.00 -17.33 27.78
C GLN A 39 -9.85 -18.73 27.16
N PRO A 40 -10.18 -18.93 25.87
CA PRO A 40 -9.91 -20.19 25.19
C PRO A 40 -8.39 -20.39 25.02
N VAL A 41 -7.98 -21.63 24.81
CA VAL A 41 -6.62 -21.94 24.38
C VAL A 41 -6.37 -21.31 23.01
N ARG A 42 -5.26 -20.56 22.87
CA ARG A 42 -4.82 -20.01 21.59
C ARG A 42 -4.29 -21.15 20.73
N LEU A 43 -4.91 -21.38 19.58
CA LEU A 43 -4.44 -22.35 18.59
C LEU A 43 -3.24 -21.75 17.85
N GLY A 44 -2.20 -22.52 17.62
CA GLY A 44 -1.08 -22.12 16.75
C GLY A 44 -1.48 -22.14 15.27
N LEU A 45 -0.68 -21.47 14.43
CA LEU A 45 -0.92 -21.29 12.99
C LEU A 45 -1.24 -22.60 12.23
N ASP A 46 -0.55 -23.69 12.59
CA ASP A 46 -0.72 -25.01 11.97
C ASP A 46 -2.12 -25.61 12.21
N LEU A 47 -2.75 -25.29 13.35
CA LEU A 47 -4.08 -25.75 13.71
C LEU A 47 -5.19 -24.75 13.35
N GLN A 48 -4.84 -23.52 12.99
CA GLN A 48 -5.79 -22.49 12.56
C GLN A 48 -6.02 -22.49 11.04
N GLY A 49 -5.09 -23.05 10.27
CA GLY A 49 -5.09 -22.92 8.81
C GLY A 49 -4.76 -21.48 8.38
N GLY A 50 -4.20 -21.33 7.18
CA GLY A 50 -3.81 -20.02 6.65
C GLY A 50 -3.91 -19.96 5.14
N THR A 51 -3.94 -18.74 4.59
CA THR A 51 -3.87 -18.47 3.15
C THR A 51 -2.60 -17.69 2.83
N HIS A 52 -1.87 -18.12 1.80
CA HIS A 52 -0.73 -17.37 1.26
C HIS A 52 -1.21 -16.67 -0.02
N LEU A 53 -1.11 -15.34 -0.04
CA LEU A 53 -1.62 -14.51 -1.14
C LEU A 53 -0.46 -13.74 -1.75
N LEU A 54 -0.35 -13.81 -3.08
CA LEU A 54 0.60 -13.03 -3.86
C LEU A 54 -0.18 -11.98 -4.65
N TYR A 55 0.22 -10.72 -4.51
CA TYR A 55 -0.40 -9.59 -5.17
C TYR A 55 0.61 -8.89 -6.07
N GLY A 56 0.21 -8.64 -7.31
CA GLY A 56 0.95 -7.76 -8.22
C GLY A 56 0.58 -6.31 -8.00
N VAL A 57 1.56 -5.41 -8.11
CA VAL A 57 1.37 -3.96 -8.01
C VAL A 57 1.65 -3.32 -9.36
N GLU A 58 0.69 -2.55 -9.88
CA GLU A 58 0.78 -1.90 -11.20
C GLU A 58 1.60 -0.60 -11.14
N ILE A 59 2.93 -0.74 -11.05
CA ILE A 59 3.85 0.41 -10.92
C ILE A 59 3.83 1.29 -12.17
N GLU A 60 3.81 0.70 -13.37
CA GLU A 60 3.85 1.47 -14.62
C GLU A 60 2.60 2.33 -14.78
N GLN A 61 1.43 1.83 -14.41
CA GLN A 61 0.20 2.61 -14.41
C GLN A 61 0.26 3.78 -13.43
N ALA A 62 0.89 3.61 -12.27
CA ALA A 62 1.07 4.71 -11.33
C ALA A 62 2.01 5.80 -11.87
N ILE A 63 3.04 5.42 -12.61
CA ILE A 63 3.93 6.38 -13.27
C ILE A 63 3.18 7.10 -14.39
N ASP A 64 2.47 6.37 -15.25
CA ASP A 64 1.68 6.94 -16.34
C ASP A 64 0.64 7.94 -15.83
N ASN A 65 -0.09 7.60 -14.77
CA ASN A 65 -1.04 8.49 -14.11
C ASN A 65 -0.37 9.76 -13.55
N THR A 66 0.88 9.65 -13.10
CA THR A 66 1.66 10.79 -12.60
C THR A 66 2.11 11.69 -13.74
N VAL A 67 2.56 11.13 -14.85
CA VAL A 67 2.91 11.88 -16.07
C VAL A 67 1.68 12.59 -16.64
N ASP A 68 0.53 11.91 -16.72
CA ASP A 68 -0.74 12.51 -17.14
C ASP A 68 -1.17 13.68 -16.25
N ARG A 69 -0.99 13.54 -14.93
CA ARG A 69 -1.25 14.63 -13.98
C ARG A 69 -0.32 15.80 -14.23
N HIS A 70 0.98 15.55 -14.37
CA HIS A 70 1.95 16.59 -14.68
C HIS A 70 1.68 17.30 -15.99
N ALA A 71 1.26 16.59 -17.05
CA ALA A 71 0.88 17.21 -18.33
C ALA A 71 -0.30 18.19 -18.15
N ARG A 72 -1.37 17.75 -17.48
CA ARG A 72 -2.54 18.61 -17.19
C ARG A 72 -2.21 19.78 -16.29
N ASP A 73 -1.35 19.58 -15.29
CA ASP A 73 -0.96 20.63 -14.35
C ASP A 73 -0.09 21.67 -15.06
N LEU A 74 0.84 21.22 -15.90
CA LEU A 74 1.69 22.08 -16.71
C LEU A 74 0.87 22.89 -17.73
N GLU A 75 -0.11 22.28 -18.40
CA GLU A 75 -1.01 23.00 -19.32
C GLU A 75 -1.74 24.15 -18.61
N ARG A 76 -2.23 23.92 -17.39
CA ARG A 76 -2.88 24.96 -16.58
C ARG A 76 -1.91 26.09 -16.20
N GLU A 77 -0.72 25.75 -15.71
CA GLU A 77 0.29 26.74 -15.32
C GLU A 77 0.75 27.59 -16.52
N LEU A 78 0.90 26.99 -17.70
CA LEU A 78 1.26 27.71 -18.93
C LEU A 78 0.15 28.65 -19.40
N HIS A 79 -1.10 28.20 -19.29
CA HIS A 79 -2.27 29.03 -19.58
C HIS A 79 -2.36 30.22 -18.60
N ASP A 80 -2.18 29.97 -17.31
CA ASP A 80 -2.23 31.00 -16.25
C ASP A 80 -1.09 32.03 -16.39
N ALA A 81 0.09 31.60 -16.83
CA ALA A 81 1.22 32.46 -17.16
C ALA A 81 1.04 33.26 -18.48
N GLN A 82 -0.09 33.11 -19.19
CA GLN A 82 -0.35 33.73 -20.49
C GLN A 82 0.76 33.46 -21.52
N ILE A 83 1.38 32.29 -21.42
CA ILE A 83 2.28 31.75 -22.44
C ILE A 83 1.34 31.10 -23.46
N GLY A 84 1.05 31.82 -24.55
CA GLY A 84 -0.13 31.59 -25.38
C GLY A 84 -0.32 30.16 -25.92
N ALA A 85 -1.59 29.72 -26.01
CA ALA A 85 -2.09 28.46 -26.58
C ALA A 85 -1.04 27.32 -26.64
N VAL A 86 -0.56 26.92 -25.47
CA VAL A 86 0.38 25.80 -25.35
C VAL A 86 -0.41 24.53 -25.10
N THR A 87 -0.32 23.57 -26.00
CA THR A 87 -0.89 22.23 -25.76
C THR A 87 0.21 21.35 -25.16
N ALA A 88 -0.06 20.77 -24.00
CA ALA A 88 0.81 19.78 -23.36
C ALA A 88 0.15 18.40 -23.45
N GLU A 89 0.64 17.58 -24.38
CA GLU A 89 0.11 16.23 -24.62
C GLU A 89 1.06 15.18 -24.04
N ARG A 90 0.52 14.16 -23.37
CA ARG A 90 1.32 13.01 -22.97
C ARG A 90 1.56 12.09 -24.16
N GLU A 91 2.81 11.67 -24.34
CA GLU A 91 3.18 10.59 -25.24
C GLU A 91 4.01 9.54 -24.48
N GLY A 92 3.34 8.48 -24.03
CA GLY A 92 4.00 7.46 -23.20
C GLY A 92 4.48 8.06 -21.87
N ARG A 93 5.81 8.15 -21.70
CA ARG A 93 6.47 8.69 -20.49
C ARG A 93 6.99 10.12 -20.66
N THR A 94 6.71 10.74 -21.81
CA THR A 94 7.08 12.12 -22.09
C THR A 94 5.86 13.00 -22.17
N VAL A 95 6.08 14.29 -21.93
CA VAL A 95 5.09 15.35 -22.14
C VAL A 95 5.61 16.22 -23.26
N ARG A 96 4.88 16.24 -24.37
CA ARG A 96 5.19 17.02 -25.57
C ARG A 96 4.46 18.35 -25.50
N ILE A 97 5.20 19.43 -25.70
CA ILE A 97 4.68 20.79 -25.60
C ILE A 97 4.80 21.46 -26.97
N ARG A 98 3.67 21.90 -27.51
CA ARG A 98 3.62 22.73 -28.73
C ARG A 98 3.47 24.18 -28.34
N LEU A 99 4.47 25.00 -28.65
CA LEU A 99 4.46 26.44 -28.34
C LEU A 99 3.85 27.20 -29.52
N ALA A 100 2.88 28.08 -29.25
CA ALA A 100 2.36 28.99 -30.27
C ALA A 100 3.37 30.09 -30.63
N ASN A 101 4.17 30.56 -29.66
CA ASN A 101 5.28 31.49 -29.87
C ASN A 101 6.61 30.87 -29.41
N LYS A 102 7.52 30.64 -30.36
CA LYS A 102 8.85 30.06 -30.11
C LYS A 102 9.77 30.97 -29.28
N GLU A 103 9.53 32.28 -29.26
CA GLU A 103 10.30 33.26 -28.49
C GLU A 103 10.16 33.04 -26.98
N LYS A 104 9.01 32.51 -26.53
CA LYS A 104 8.72 32.21 -25.12
C LYS A 104 9.29 30.88 -24.64
N ARG A 105 10.07 30.16 -25.46
CA ARG A 105 10.64 28.86 -25.10
C ARG A 105 11.47 28.91 -23.82
N GLN A 106 12.28 29.95 -23.64
CA GLN A 106 13.13 30.08 -22.45
C GLN A 106 12.28 30.27 -21.18
N GLU A 107 11.22 31.08 -21.26
CA GLU A 107 10.26 31.31 -20.18
C GLU A 107 9.59 29.99 -19.74
N VAL A 108 9.21 29.13 -20.69
CA VAL A 108 8.65 27.80 -20.38
C VAL A 108 9.67 26.88 -19.73
N VAL A 109 10.92 26.88 -20.21
CA VAL A 109 11.98 26.07 -19.60
C VAL A 109 12.24 26.50 -18.16
N ASP A 110 12.23 27.80 -17.89
CA ASP A 110 12.47 28.33 -16.54
C ASP A 110 11.28 28.04 -15.62
N LEU A 111 10.04 28.16 -16.10
CA LEU A 111 8.84 27.77 -15.37
C LEU A 111 8.85 26.28 -15.01
N VAL A 112 9.19 25.40 -15.95
CA VAL A 112 9.27 23.95 -15.72
C VAL A 112 10.32 23.62 -14.67
N LYS A 113 11.50 24.26 -14.72
CA LYS A 113 12.55 24.04 -13.72
C LYS A 113 12.13 24.49 -12.32
N GLU A 114 11.37 25.58 -12.22
CA GLU A 114 10.90 26.12 -10.94
C GLU A 114 9.77 25.26 -10.35
N ARG A 115 8.76 24.92 -11.16
CA ARG A 115 7.49 24.33 -10.70
C ARG A 115 7.42 22.82 -10.83
N PHE A 116 8.20 22.23 -11.74
CA PHE A 116 8.18 20.80 -12.05
C PHE A 116 9.60 20.21 -12.02
N PRO A 117 10.29 20.20 -10.86
CA PRO A 117 11.67 19.72 -10.75
C PRO A 117 11.82 18.22 -11.05
N SER A 118 10.72 17.48 -11.08
CA SER A 118 10.66 16.06 -11.48
C SER A 118 10.72 15.87 -13.00
N LEU A 119 10.50 16.92 -13.80
CA LEU A 119 10.53 16.89 -15.24
C LEU A 119 11.86 17.45 -15.75
N THR A 120 12.43 16.78 -16.73
CA THR A 120 13.66 17.21 -17.41
C THR A 120 13.39 17.43 -18.88
N VAL A 121 14.03 18.44 -19.46
CA VAL A 121 13.89 18.72 -20.90
C VAL A 121 14.68 17.65 -21.67
N ALA A 122 13.97 16.82 -22.43
CA ALA A 122 14.58 15.93 -23.40
C ALA A 122 15.05 16.75 -24.61
N SER A 123 16.25 16.44 -25.11
CA SER A 123 16.76 17.08 -26.33
C SER A 123 15.94 16.58 -27.52
N SER A 124 14.96 17.35 -27.96
CA SER A 124 14.12 17.00 -29.11
C SER A 124 14.91 17.10 -30.42
N GLN A 125 14.83 16.05 -31.24
CA GLN A 125 15.17 16.07 -32.68
C GLN A 125 13.92 16.27 -33.56
N ASP A 126 12.72 16.28 -32.97
CA ASP A 126 11.46 16.43 -33.70
C ASP A 126 11.18 17.89 -34.03
N ALA A 127 10.95 18.18 -35.31
CA ALA A 127 10.74 19.53 -35.83
C ALA A 127 9.34 20.12 -35.53
N GLU A 128 8.37 19.29 -35.15
CA GLU A 128 6.98 19.72 -34.86
C GLU A 128 6.72 20.07 -33.39
N ALA A 129 7.55 19.60 -32.45
CA ALA A 129 7.42 19.90 -31.03
C ALA A 129 8.57 20.78 -30.56
N ASP A 130 8.25 21.97 -30.04
CA ASP A 130 9.29 22.90 -29.61
C ASP A 130 9.93 22.49 -28.27
N LEU A 131 9.25 21.70 -27.44
CA LEU A 131 9.80 21.15 -26.20
C LEU A 131 9.24 19.75 -25.89
N VAL A 132 10.12 18.85 -25.45
CA VAL A 132 9.76 17.52 -24.93
C VAL A 132 10.28 17.42 -23.51
N LEU A 133 9.41 17.06 -22.57
CA LEU A 133 9.77 16.81 -21.17
C LEU A 133 9.70 15.32 -20.89
N THR A 134 10.62 14.81 -20.08
CA THR A 134 10.60 13.43 -19.58
C THR A 134 10.66 13.43 -18.06
N LEU A 135 9.97 12.48 -17.44
CA LEU A 135 10.08 12.24 -16.01
C LEU A 135 11.52 11.80 -15.68
N ASP A 136 12.10 12.38 -14.63
CA ASP A 136 13.40 11.97 -14.12
C ASP A 136 13.34 10.52 -13.60
N GLN A 137 14.43 9.77 -13.80
CA GLN A 137 14.53 8.39 -13.33
C GLN A 137 14.45 8.30 -11.80
N ARG A 138 14.99 9.29 -11.08
CA ARG A 138 14.91 9.32 -9.61
C ARG A 138 13.47 9.48 -9.15
N GLU A 139 12.70 10.31 -9.83
CA GLU A 139 11.29 10.47 -9.52
C GLU A 139 10.50 9.21 -9.86
N ALA A 140 10.78 8.58 -11.00
CA ALA A 140 10.16 7.30 -11.35
C ALA A 140 10.42 6.22 -10.29
N GLN A 141 11.64 6.16 -9.74
CA GLN A 141 11.97 5.25 -8.64
C GLN A 141 11.23 5.62 -7.35
N ARG A 142 11.16 6.91 -7.02
CA ARG A 142 10.42 7.39 -5.85
C ARG A 142 8.93 7.02 -5.93
N ILE A 143 8.32 7.14 -7.11
CA ILE A 143 6.93 6.73 -7.35
C ILE A 143 6.79 5.22 -7.12
N ARG A 144 7.71 4.41 -7.67
CA ARG A 144 7.72 2.95 -7.47
C ARG A 144 7.70 2.60 -5.98
N ASP A 145 8.63 3.15 -5.21
CA ASP A 145 8.76 2.86 -3.78
C ASP A 145 7.50 3.29 -3.01
N ASN A 146 6.97 4.49 -3.30
CA ASN A 146 5.76 5.01 -2.68
C ASN A 146 4.53 4.12 -2.96
N VAL A 147 4.40 3.61 -4.18
CA VAL A 147 3.26 2.77 -4.59
C VAL A 147 3.33 1.42 -3.88
N VAL A 148 4.52 0.83 -3.76
CA VAL A 148 4.72 -0.41 -2.98
C VAL A 148 4.39 -0.19 -1.51
N ASP A 149 4.90 0.86 -0.90
CA ASP A 149 4.62 1.22 0.50
C ASP A 149 3.13 1.46 0.75
N GLN A 150 2.46 2.14 -0.18
CA GLN A 150 1.03 2.39 -0.11
C GLN A 150 0.25 1.08 -0.20
N ALA A 151 0.61 0.18 -1.12
CA ALA A 151 -0.02 -1.13 -1.23
C ALA A 151 0.16 -1.95 0.06
N LEU A 152 1.36 -1.98 0.63
CA LEU A 152 1.64 -2.66 1.90
C LEU A 152 0.79 -2.10 3.04
N LYS A 153 0.68 -0.77 3.16
CA LYS A 153 -0.15 -0.11 4.17
C LYS A 153 -1.64 -0.46 4.00
N ILE A 154 -2.14 -0.44 2.76
CA ILE A 154 -3.53 -0.80 2.46
C ILE A 154 -3.83 -2.25 2.86
N ILE A 155 -2.96 -3.19 2.45
CA ILE A 155 -3.10 -4.61 2.77
C ILE A 155 -3.06 -4.82 4.28
N ARG A 156 -2.09 -4.22 4.99
CA ARG A 156 -1.98 -4.33 6.44
C ARG A 156 -3.22 -3.82 7.15
N ASN A 157 -3.68 -2.61 6.82
CA ASN A 157 -4.88 -2.02 7.40
C ASN A 157 -6.11 -2.91 7.14
N ARG A 158 -6.20 -3.52 5.96
CA ARG A 158 -7.31 -4.41 5.63
C ARG A 158 -7.25 -5.71 6.44
N ILE A 159 -6.07 -6.28 6.66
CA ILE A 159 -5.91 -7.48 7.47
C ILE A 159 -6.21 -7.17 8.95
N ASP A 160 -5.75 -6.04 9.45
CA ASP A 160 -6.02 -5.59 10.82
C ASP A 160 -7.53 -5.44 11.08
N GLN A 161 -8.30 -4.96 10.09
CA GLN A 161 -9.77 -4.89 10.16
C GLN A 161 -10.45 -6.24 10.35
N PHE A 162 -9.82 -7.34 9.91
CA PHE A 162 -10.34 -8.70 10.10
C PHE A 162 -9.90 -9.33 11.42
N GLY A 163 -9.09 -8.64 12.23
CA GLY A 163 -8.67 -9.13 13.55
C GLY A 163 -7.69 -10.30 13.49
N VAL A 164 -6.90 -10.40 12.41
CA VAL A 164 -5.87 -11.44 12.28
C VAL A 164 -4.75 -11.16 13.28
N SER A 165 -4.42 -12.14 14.10
CA SER A 165 -3.52 -11.94 15.25
C SER A 165 -2.04 -11.82 14.86
N GLU A 166 -1.61 -12.40 13.73
CA GLU A 166 -0.18 -12.42 13.32
C GLU A 166 0.00 -12.36 11.78
N PRO A 167 -0.35 -11.25 11.10
CA PRO A 167 -0.16 -11.14 9.67
C PRO A 167 1.29 -10.82 9.29
N THR A 168 1.87 -11.64 8.41
CA THR A 168 3.16 -11.34 7.76
C THR A 168 2.90 -10.77 6.37
N VAL A 169 3.19 -9.48 6.18
CA VAL A 169 3.06 -8.79 4.89
C VAL A 169 4.42 -8.25 4.50
N GLN A 170 4.93 -8.65 3.34
CA GLN A 170 6.24 -8.26 2.84
C GLN A 170 6.16 -7.98 1.35
N ALA A 171 6.89 -6.98 0.88
CA ALA A 171 7.12 -6.83 -0.56
C ALA A 171 8.06 -7.94 -1.02
N GLN A 172 7.74 -8.54 -2.17
CA GLN A 172 8.61 -9.48 -2.85
C GLN A 172 8.88 -8.99 -4.27
N GLY A 173 10.14 -9.14 -4.69
CA GLY A 173 10.62 -8.67 -5.98
C GLY A 173 11.46 -7.40 -5.87
N THR A 174 12.02 -7.01 -7.01
CA THR A 174 12.86 -5.82 -7.23
C THR A 174 12.14 -4.82 -8.12
#